data_AF-A0A2H5QY91-F1
#
_entry.id   AF-A0A2H5QY91-F1
#
_cell.length_a   1.000
_cell.length_b   1.000
_cell.length_c   1.000
_cell.angle_alpha   90.00
_cell.angle_beta   90.00
_cell.angle_gamma   90.00
#
_symmetry.space_group_name_H-M   'P 1'
#
loop_
_entity.id
_entity.type
_entity.pdbx_description
1 polymer ?
#
loop_
_entity_poly.entity_id
_entity_poly.type
_entity_poly.pdbx_seq_one_letter_code
_entity_poly.pdbx_strand_id
1 'polypeptide(L)' 'MMTQNPGGKERTKHEFMTLATGAGFSGIRFECFTCNLWVMEFYK' A
#
# COMPACT_ATOMS: atom_id res chain seq x y z
N MET A 1 5.48 -1.35 -15.96
CA MET A 1 6.14 -0.34 -15.09
C MET A 1 7.28 -0.92 -14.24
N MET A 2 7.21 -2.16 -13.77
CA MET A 2 8.27 -2.78 -12.95
C MET A 2 9.65 -2.87 -13.65
N THR A 3 9.68 -2.98 -14.97
CA THR A 3 10.92 -3.06 -15.77
C THR A 3 11.53 -1.69 -16.11
N GLN A 4 10.80 -0.60 -15.90
CA GLN A 4 11.22 0.75 -16.29
C GLN A 4 11.63 1.63 -15.10
N ASN A 5 11.21 1.25 -13.88
CA ASN A 5 11.46 2.05 -12.68
C ASN A 5 12.51 1.37 -11.79
N PRO A 6 13.75 1.90 -11.71
CA PRO A 6 14.77 1.39 -10.80
C PRO A 6 14.26 1.39 -9.35
N GLY A 7 14.30 0.24 -8.68
CA GLY A 7 13.82 0.07 -7.30
C GLY A 7 12.29 -0.01 -7.14
N GLY A 8 11.52 0.06 -8.24
CA GLY A 8 10.08 -0.17 -8.21
C GLY A 8 9.75 -1.60 -7.80
N LYS A 9 8.85 -1.76 -6.83
CA LYS A 9 8.36 -3.08 -6.41
C LYS A 9 6.87 -3.05 -6.04
N GLU A 10 6.18 -4.15 -6.32
CA GLU A 10 4.90 -4.47 -5.70
C GLU A 10 5.10 -4.72 -4.20
N ARG A 11 4.05 -4.50 -3.42
CA ARG A 11 4.11 -4.64 -1.96
C ARG A 11 3.00 -5.53 -1.43
N THR A 12 3.34 -6.25 -0.37
CA THR A 12 2.39 -7.03 0.42
C THR A 12 1.55 -6.12 1.32
N LYS A 13 0.41 -6.66 1.79
CA LYS A 13 -0.44 -6.01 2.79
C LYS A 13 0.35 -5.55 4.02
N HIS A 14 1.25 -6.42 4.50
CA HIS A 14 2.08 -6.14 5.68
C HIS A 14 3.06 -4.97 5.44
N GLU A 15 3.71 -4.91 4.27
CA GLU A 15 4.59 -3.79 3.94
C GLU A 15 3.84 -2.46 3.88
N PHE A 16 2.62 -2.44 3.35
CA PHE A 16 1.77 -1.24 3.39
C PHE A 16 1.37 -0.84 4.81
N MET A 17 1.06 -1.81 5.68
CA MET A 17 0.77 -1.54 7.10
C MET A 17 1.99 -0.93 7.80
N THR A 18 3.17 -1.51 7.62
CA THR A 18 4.41 -1.00 8.21
C THR A 18 4.72 0.42 7.75
N LEU A 19 4.50 0.74 6.47
CA LEU A 19 4.67 2.09 5.93
C LEU A 19 3.66 3.08 6.52
N ALA A 20 2.39 2.68 6.65
CA ALA A 20 1.36 3.52 7.25
C ALA A 20 1.68 3.88 8.70
N THR A 21 2.05 2.87 9.51
CA THR A 21 2.45 3.06 10.91
C THR A 21 3.70 3.93 11.01
N GLY A 22 4.71 3.69 10.17
CA GLY A 22 5.95 4.49 10.15
C GLY A 22 5.74 5.95 9.75
N ALA A 23 4.71 6.25 8.95
CA ALA A 23 4.33 7.60 8.57
C ALA A 23 3.42 8.30 9.59
N GLY A 24 3.02 7.63 10.68
CA GLY A 24 2.20 8.20 11.75
C GLY A 24 0.69 8.14 11.52
N PHE A 25 0.21 7.28 10.62
CA PHE A 25 -1.22 7.03 10.48
C PHE A 25 -1.72 6.13 11.62
N SER A 26 -2.92 6.43 12.12
CA SER A 26 -3.59 5.68 13.18
C SER A 26 -4.09 4.31 12.71
N GLY A 27 -4.33 4.15 11.40
CA GLY A 27 -4.73 2.87 10.82
C GLY A 27 -4.75 2.85 9.30
N ILE A 28 -4.92 1.64 8.75
CA ILE A 28 -5.10 1.39 7.30
C ILE A 28 -6.22 0.38 7.08
N ARG A 29 -7.12 0.66 6.13
CA ARG A 29 -8.20 -0.23 5.68
C ARG A 29 -8.02 -0.59 4.21
N PHE A 30 -8.20 -1.87 3.89
CA PHE A 30 -8.13 -2.40 2.52
C PHE A 30 -9.56 -2.67 2.05
N GLU A 31 -10.13 -1.73 1.29
CA GLU A 31 -11.58 -1.67 1.07
C GLU A 31 -12.06 -2.51 -0.10
N CYS A 32 -11.38 -2.40 -1.25
CA CYS A 32 -11.82 -3.03 -2.49
C CYS A 32 -10.62 -3.55 -3.29
N PHE A 33 -10.83 -4.66 -3.98
CA PHE A 33 -9.90 -5.23 -4.95
C PHE A 33 -10.63 -5.43 -6.29
N THR A 34 -10.24 -4.69 -7.32
CA THR A 34 -10.82 -4.79 -8.67
C THR A 34 -9.74 -4.61 -9.72
N CYS A 35 -9.79 -5.40 -10.80
CA CYS A 35 -8.83 -5.33 -11.91
C CYS A 35 -7.34 -5.35 -11.45
N ASN A 36 -7.02 -6.15 -10.43
CA ASN A 36 -5.68 -6.22 -9.81
C ASN A 36 -5.20 -4.96 -9.07
N LEU A 37 -6.10 -4.03 -8.78
CA LEU A 37 -5.83 -2.81 -8.02
C LEU A 37 -6.52 -2.87 -6.66
N TRP A 38 -5.82 -2.40 -5.63
CA TRP A 38 -6.36 -2.26 -4.28
C TRP A 38 -6.71 -0.80 -3.98
N VAL A 39 -7.87 -0.60 -3.35
CA VAL A 39 -8.23 0.66 -2.67
C VAL A 39 -7.80 0.54 -1.21
N MET A 40 -6.90 1.43 -0.78
CA MET A 40 -6.39 1.50 0.59
C MET A 40 -6.70 2.87 1.19
N GLU A 41 -7.32 2.89 2.36
CA GLU A 41 -7.62 4.09 3.13
C GLU A 41 -6.65 4.20 4.30
N PHE A 42 -5.99 5.34 4.45
CA PHE A 42 -5.12 5.63 5.60
C PHE A 42 -5.82 6.64 6.51
N TYR A 43 -5.95 6.31 7.79
CA TYR A 43 -6.58 7.18 8.80
C TYR A 43 -5.51 7.90 9.61
N LYS A 44 -5.74 9.18 9.86
CA LYS A 44 -4.86 9.99 10.71
C LYS A 44 -5.13 9.73 12.19
#